data_AF-A0A8J7Y0J7-F1
#
_entry.id   AF-A0A8J7Y0J7-F1
#
_cell.length_a   1.000
_cell.length_b   1.000
_cell.length_c   1.000
_cell.angle_alpha   90.00
_cell.angle_beta   90.00
_cell.angle_gamma   90.00
#
_symmetry.space_group_name_H-M   'P 1'
#
loop_
_entity.id
_entity.type
_entity.pdbx_description
1 polymer ?
#
loop_
_entity_poly.entity_id
_entity_poly.type
_entity_poly.pdbx_seq_one_letter_code
_entity_poly.pdbx_strand_id
1 'polypeptide(L)' 'MAIQQHKHCPVCEKAIPADKKFCSDRCESVYEDRRKRAKRSQWMFYGFMAIVIGWFLIIILTAPKG' A
#
# COMPACT_ATOMS: atom_id res chain seq x y z
N MET A 1 4.54 -26.14 28.90
CA MET A 1 3.90 -24.81 28.90
C MET A 1 3.79 -24.34 27.46
N ALA A 2 2.58 -24.23 26.90
CA ALA A 2 2.39 -23.62 25.59
C ALA A 2 2.48 -22.10 25.77
N ILE A 3 3.50 -21.45 25.22
CA ILE A 3 3.59 -20.00 25.19
C ILE A 3 2.50 -19.54 24.23
N GLN A 4 1.36 -19.13 24.77
CA GLN A 4 0.25 -18.57 23.99
C GLN A 4 0.79 -17.30 23.30
N GLN A 5 1.15 -17.44 22.02
CA GLN A 5 1.61 -16.32 21.23
C GLN A 5 0.45 -15.32 21.11
N HIS A 6 0.65 -14.15 21.68
CA HIS A 6 -0.22 -13.00 21.51
C HIS A 6 0.46 -12.06 20.52
N LYS A 7 -0.34 -11.41 19.69
CA LYS A 7 0.13 -10.36 18.78
C LYS A 7 -0.73 -9.12 18.97
N HIS A 8 -0.26 -7.99 18.46
CA HIS A 8 -0.99 -6.73 18.54
C HIS A 8 -1.81 -6.49 17.28
N CYS A 9 -3.00 -5.89 17.42
CA CYS A 9 -3.78 -5.46 16.28
C CYS A 9 -3.04 -4.35 15.52
N PRO A 10 -2.87 -4.45 14.18
CA PRO A 10 -2.11 -3.47 13.40
C PRO A 10 -2.77 -2.08 13.29
N VAL A 11 -3.98 -1.89 13.84
CA VAL A 11 -4.74 -0.64 13.76
C VAL A 11 -4.85 0.09 15.10
N CYS A 12 -5.00 -0.65 16.21
CA CYS A 12 -5.23 -0.09 17.54
C CYS A 12 -4.34 -0.69 18.63
N GLU A 13 -3.40 -1.56 18.25
CA GLU A 13 -2.38 -2.16 19.13
C GLU A 13 -2.91 -3.04 20.27
N LYS A 14 -4.23 -3.30 20.30
CA LYS A 14 -4.82 -4.21 21.29
C LYS A 14 -4.25 -5.63 21.15
N ALA A 15 -3.92 -6.26 22.28
CA ALA A 15 -3.49 -7.66 22.31
C ALA A 15 -4.60 -8.58 21.79
N ILE A 16 -4.28 -9.41 20.80
CA ILE A 16 -5.14 -10.40 20.16
C ILE A 16 -4.44 -11.77 20.15
N PRO A 17 -5.20 -12.88 20.23
CA PRO A 17 -4.64 -14.21 20.08
C PRO A 17 -3.99 -14.38 18.70
N ALA A 18 -2.93 -15.21 18.60
CA ALA A 18 -2.21 -15.43 17.34
C ALA A 18 -3.11 -15.85 16.17
N ASP A 19 -4.24 -16.51 16.43
CA ASP A 19 -5.19 -16.97 15.41
C ASP A 19 -6.01 -15.82 14.77
N LYS A 20 -6.20 -14.70 15.46
CA LYS A 20 -7.00 -13.57 14.96
C LYS A 20 -6.14 -12.51 14.31
N LYS A 21 -6.57 -11.91 13.19
CA LYS A 21 -5.80 -10.85 12.49
C LYS A 21 -6.09 -9.44 13.01
N PHE A 22 -7.32 -9.20 13.45
CA PHE A 22 -7.79 -7.91 13.96
C PHE A 22 -8.56 -8.11 15.27
N CYS A 23 -8.68 -7.05 16.08
CA CYS A 23 -9.45 -7.14 17.32
C CYS A 23 -10.97 -6.98 17.13
N SER A 24 -11.40 -6.41 16.00
CA SER A 24 -12.81 -6.18 15.65
C SER A 24 -12.97 -5.86 14.17
N ASP A 25 -14.19 -6.00 13.64
CA ASP A 25 -14.55 -5.70 12.25
C ASP A 25 -14.27 -4.23 11.88
N ARG A 26 -14.37 -3.32 12.86
CA ARG A 26 -13.98 -1.91 12.69
C ARG A 26 -12.51 -1.76 12.36
N CYS A 27 -11.63 -2.55 12.99
CA CYS A 27 -10.20 -2.47 12.71
C CYS A 27 -9.87 -3.10 11.34
N GLU A 28 -10.59 -4.15 10.96
CA GLU A 28 -10.47 -4.74 9.63
C GLU A 28 -10.89 -3.74 8.54
N SER A 29 -12.04 -3.08 8.67
CA SER A 29 -12.51 -2.11 7.67
C SER A 29 -11.58 -0.90 7.54
N VAL A 30 -11.04 -0.39 8.66
CA VAL A 30 -10.04 0.70 8.64
C VAL A 30 -8.75 0.24 7.95
N TYR A 31 -8.30 -0.98 8.21
CA TYR A 31 -7.11 -1.53 7.56
C TYR A 31 -7.33 -1.69 6.05
N GLU A 32 -8.49 -2.21 5.64
CA GLU A 32 -8.85 -2.33 4.23
C GLU A 32 -8.94 -0.99 3.52
N ASP A 33 -9.55 0.02 4.16
CA ASP A 33 -9.68 1.35 3.59
C ASP A 33 -8.30 2.01 3.39
N ARG A 34 -7.42 1.91 4.39
CA ARG A 34 -6.02 2.34 4.28
C ARG A 34 -5.31 1.60 3.15
N ARG A 35 -5.50 0.28 3.02
CA ARG A 35 -4.90 -0.53 1.96
C ARG A 35 -5.43 -0.12 0.58
N LYS A 36 -6.74 0.14 0.43
CA LYS A 36 -7.36 0.62 -0.82
C LYS A 36 -6.80 1.99 -1.20
N ARG A 37 -6.68 2.91 -0.25
CA ARG A 37 -6.11 4.24 -0.46
C ARG A 37 -4.64 4.18 -0.85
N ALA A 38 -3.84 3.35 -0.18
CA ALA A 38 -2.43 3.13 -0.52
C ALA A 38 -2.28 2.58 -1.94
N LYS A 39 -3.06 1.55 -2.30
CA LYS A 39 -3.09 1.03 -3.67
C LYS A 39 -3.45 2.12 -4.69
N ARG A 40 -4.50 2.90 -4.43
CA ARG A 40 -4.90 4.01 -5.33
C ARG A 40 -3.77 5.03 -5.50
N SER A 41 -3.10 5.40 -4.41
CA SER A 41 -1.94 6.30 -4.45
C SER A 41 -0.79 5.72 -5.27
N GLN A 42 -0.50 4.42 -5.11
CA GLN A 42 0.54 3.73 -5.86
C GLN A 42 0.21 3.66 -7.36
N TRP A 43 -1.04 3.39 -7.72
CA TRP A 43 -1.51 3.44 -9.11
C TRP A 43 -1.40 4.83 -9.72
N MET A 44 -1.74 5.88 -8.97
CA MET A 44 -1.56 7.27 -9.42
C MET A 44 -0.09 7.61 -9.64
N PHE A 45 0.80 7.19 -8.74
CA PHE A 45 2.24 7.38 -8.88
C PHE A 45 2.79 6.68 -10.12
N TYR A 46 2.38 5.43 -10.38
CA TYR A 46 2.78 4.72 -11.59
C TYR A 46 2.25 5.38 -12.87
N GLY A 47 1.01 5.86 -12.87
CA GLY A 47 0.46 6.62 -13.99
C GLY A 47 1.26 7.89 -14.27
N PHE A 48 1.62 8.64 -13.23
CA PHE A 48 2.46 9.83 -13.35
C PHE A 48 3.86 9.49 -13.89
N MET A 49 4.52 8.45 -13.35
CA MET A 49 5.82 7.98 -13.86
C MET A 49 5.76 7.59 -15.33
N ALA A 50 4.70 6.89 -15.77
CA ALA A 50 4.53 6.51 -17.16
C ALA A 50 4.41 7.74 -18.08
N ILE A 51 3.69 8.78 -17.66
CA ILE A 51 3.58 10.05 -18.41
C ILE A 51 4.94 10.72 -18.53
N VAL A 52 5.68 10.84 -17.42
CA VAL A 52 7.02 11.47 -17.40
C VAL A 52 7.98 10.72 -18.32
N ILE A 53 8.04 9.39 -18.21
CA ILE A 53 8.89 8.56 -19.07
C ILE A 53 8.48 8.70 -20.54
N GLY A 54 7.18 8.64 -20.84
CA GLY A 54 6.67 8.84 -22.21
C GLY A 54 7.06 10.20 -22.78
N TRP A 55 6.96 11.26 -21.98
CA TRP A 55 7.36 12.60 -22.38
C TRP A 55 8.86 12.71 -22.66
N PHE A 56 9.70 12.14 -21.79
CA PHE A 56 11.15 12.07 -22.02
C PHE A 56 11.50 11.27 -23.28
N LEU A 57 10.83 10.15 -23.53
CA LEU A 57 11.04 9.37 -24.75
C LEU A 57 10.69 10.17 -26.00
N ILE A 58 9.57 10.92 -25.98
CA ILE A 58 9.21 11.80 -27.09
C ILE A 58 10.31 12.83 -27.34
N ILE A 59 10.80 13.49 -26.29
CA ILE A 59 11.89 14.47 -26.42
C ILE A 59 13.15 13.83 -27.01
N ILE A 60 13.56 12.66 -26.53
CA ILE A 60 14.76 11.97 -27.03
C ILE A 60 14.60 11.55 -28.49
N LEU A 61 13.41 11.12 -28.89
CA LEU A 61 13.11 10.68 -30.26
C LEU A 61 13.02 11.85 -31.23
N THR A 62 12.47 12.99 -30.81
CA THR A 62 12.32 14.19 -31.63
C THR A 62 13.50 15.15 -31.54
N ALA A 63 14.41 14.97 -30.58
CA ALA A 63 15.62 15.75 -30.47
C ALA A 63 16.48 15.57 -31.74
N PRO A 64 16.81 16.67 -32.45
CA PRO A 64 17.66 16.59 -33.63
C PRO A 64 19.03 16.08 -33.21
N LYS A 65 19.41 14.92 -33.77
CA LYS A 65 20.79 14.42 -33.70
C LYS A 65 21.57 15.21 -34.74
N GLY A 66 22.23 16.28 -34.29
CA GLY A 66 23.21 17.03 -35.09
C GLY A 66 24.40 16.17 -35.47
#